data_AF-A0A7C4CTA1-F1
#
_entry.id   AF-A0A7C4CTA1-F1
#
_cell.length_a   1.000
_cell.length_b   1.000
_cell.length_c   1.000
_cell.angle_alpha   90.00
_cell.angle_beta   90.00
_cell.angle_gamma   90.00
#
_symmetry.space_group_name_H-M   'P 1'
#
loop_
_entity.id
_entity.type
_entity.pdbx_description
1 polymer ?
#
loop_
_entity_poly.entity_id
_entity_poly.type
_entity_poly.pdbx_seq_one_letter_code
_entity_poly.pdbx_strand_id
1 'polypeptide(L)'
;MGVKIAIPLLSDIILYMVSRFPRGVGRTRLTKLLFLVDAISSKELGHRVTGVGWKRWFFGPFSREVLDALDTLVRSERLYVDAGPEVRYIALGEPPSLPEDVKRVIDKVIREYGFMPLKMLLTRVYEEYSIESLGMGEKIAFDWYREIFELARSVDRDRDSVIELVGRLYDEYREAFEMLPKEMLALYAIAAGHLSTYDVKRLNEITKDLLDLLEEMNKYRSSKEPLPTDIKNRAKNLYTEILNIAAEAIRS
;
A
#
# COMPACT_ATOMS: atom_id res chain seq x y z
N MET A 1 8.53 8.39 -24.21
CA MET A 1 8.47 9.62 -23.37
C MET A 1 8.17 9.15 -21.95
N GLY A 2 9.16 9.20 -21.06
CA GLY A 2 9.02 8.73 -19.69
C GLY A 2 8.15 9.69 -18.88
N VAL A 3 6.99 9.22 -18.44
CA VAL A 3 6.17 9.92 -17.46
C VAL A 3 6.98 9.95 -16.17
N LYS A 4 7.42 11.14 -15.75
CA LYS A 4 7.98 11.36 -14.42
C LYS A 4 6.90 10.96 -13.41
N ILE A 5 7.09 9.85 -12.71
CA ILE A 5 6.27 9.53 -11.53
C ILE A 5 6.62 10.59 -10.49
N ALA A 6 5.66 11.47 -10.31
CA ALA A 6 5.89 12.74 -9.68
C ALA A 6 5.74 12.58 -8.16
N ILE A 7 6.55 13.33 -7.43
CA ILE A 7 6.48 13.56 -5.98
C ILE A 7 5.26 14.44 -5.49
N PRO A 8 4.31 14.99 -6.29
CA PRO A 8 3.28 15.92 -5.81
C PRO A 8 1.98 15.28 -5.26
N LEU A 9 1.80 13.96 -5.28
CA LEU A 9 0.50 13.37 -4.93
C LEU A 9 0.10 13.54 -3.44
N LEU A 10 1.04 13.43 -2.50
CA LEU A 10 0.73 13.51 -1.06
C LEU A 10 0.28 14.91 -0.61
N SER A 11 1.02 15.96 -0.99
CA SER A 11 0.67 17.34 -0.65
C SER A 11 -0.67 17.75 -1.26
N ASP A 12 -0.95 17.29 -2.47
CA ASP A 12 -2.21 17.56 -3.16
C ASP A 12 -3.38 16.84 -2.49
N ILE A 13 -3.20 15.58 -2.09
CA ILE A 13 -4.18 14.83 -1.29
C ILE A 13 -4.44 15.52 0.04
N ILE A 14 -3.39 15.96 0.75
CA ILE A 14 -3.53 16.66 2.04
C ILE A 14 -4.30 17.96 1.84
N LEU A 15 -3.94 18.79 0.86
CA LEU A 15 -4.64 20.05 0.59
C LEU A 15 -6.11 19.83 0.24
N TYR A 16 -6.38 18.87 -0.64
CA TYR A 16 -7.74 18.50 -1.00
C TYR A 16 -8.53 18.06 0.24
N MET A 17 -7.98 17.16 1.05
CA MET A 17 -8.64 16.68 2.26
C MET A 17 -8.89 17.80 3.27
N VAL A 18 -7.90 18.65 3.57
CA VAL A 18 -8.03 19.78 4.50
C VAL A 18 -9.09 20.78 4.00
N SER A 19 -9.17 21.02 2.69
CA SER A 19 -10.17 21.93 2.09
C SER A 19 -11.62 21.50 2.33
N ARG A 20 -11.85 20.22 2.67
CA ARG A 20 -13.18 19.69 3.00
C ARG A 20 -13.59 19.94 4.46
N PHE A 21 -12.74 20.54 5.28
CA PHE A 21 -13.02 20.88 6.68
C PHE A 21 -13.08 22.40 6.87
N PRO A 22 -14.28 23.02 6.91
CA PRO A 22 -14.42 24.48 6.99
C PRO A 22 -13.76 25.13 8.21
N ARG A 23 -13.62 24.39 9.32
CA ARG A 23 -12.98 24.84 10.57
C ARG A 23 -11.56 24.31 10.74
N GLY A 24 -10.96 23.84 9.65
CA GLY A 24 -9.71 23.11 9.66
C GLY A 24 -9.80 21.72 10.29
N VAL A 25 -8.69 21.01 10.21
CA VAL A 25 -8.56 19.63 10.70
C VAL A 25 -7.35 19.52 11.64
N GLY A 26 -7.55 18.85 12.77
CA GLY A 26 -6.45 18.59 13.71
C GLY A 26 -5.50 17.51 13.18
N ARG A 27 -4.21 17.65 13.51
CA ARG A 27 -3.14 16.75 13.02
C ARG A 27 -3.47 15.27 13.16
N THR A 28 -3.86 14.84 14.36
CA THR A 28 -4.16 13.44 14.66
C THR A 28 -5.28 12.91 13.78
N ARG A 29 -6.38 13.66 13.63
CA ARG A 29 -7.51 13.28 12.79
C ARG A 29 -7.07 13.15 11.33
N LEU A 30 -6.36 14.16 10.81
CA LEU A 30 -5.87 14.14 9.43
C LEU A 30 -4.99 12.90 9.17
N THR A 31 -4.04 12.59 10.07
CA THR A 31 -3.21 11.39 9.94
C THR A 31 -4.04 10.09 9.89
N LYS A 32 -5.12 9.98 10.68
CA LYS A 32 -6.00 8.80 10.63
C LYS A 32 -6.84 8.71 9.37
N LEU A 33 -7.35 9.84 8.88
CA LEU A 33 -8.11 9.86 7.64
C LEU A 33 -7.21 9.52 6.44
N LEU A 34 -5.96 9.99 6.41
CA LEU A 34 -4.99 9.61 5.38
C LEU A 34 -4.64 8.12 5.42
N PHE A 35 -4.51 7.53 6.62
CA PHE A 35 -4.34 6.09 6.76
C PHE A 35 -5.54 5.33 6.17
N LEU A 36 -6.77 5.74 6.48
CA LEU A 36 -7.98 5.12 5.94
C LEU A 36 -8.10 5.30 4.42
N VAL A 37 -7.63 6.42 3.87
CA VAL A 37 -7.55 6.61 2.42
C VAL A 37 -6.64 5.57 1.77
N ASP A 38 -5.44 5.34 2.31
CA ASP A 38 -4.58 4.27 1.80
C ASP A 38 -5.19 2.88 2.00
N ALA A 39 -5.85 2.64 3.12
CA ALA A 39 -6.48 1.36 3.40
C ALA A 39 -7.59 1.03 2.39
N ILE A 40 -8.48 2.00 2.16
CA ILE A 40 -9.62 1.84 1.26
C ILE A 40 -9.16 1.86 -0.18
N SER A 41 -8.20 2.71 -0.56
CA SER A 41 -7.64 2.68 -1.93
C SER A 41 -6.88 1.40 -2.22
N SER A 42 -6.13 0.84 -1.25
CA SER A 42 -5.48 -0.45 -1.42
C SER A 42 -6.51 -1.54 -1.75
N LYS A 43 -7.66 -1.53 -1.06
CA LYS A 43 -8.75 -2.49 -1.27
C LYS A 43 -9.52 -2.24 -2.59
N GLU A 44 -9.82 -0.99 -2.91
CA GLU A 44 -10.70 -0.64 -4.04
C GLU A 44 -9.97 -0.41 -5.37
N LEU A 45 -8.72 0.04 -5.32
CA LEU A 45 -7.89 0.40 -6.48
C LEU A 45 -6.66 -0.52 -6.63
N GLY A 46 -6.45 -1.44 -5.70
CA GLY A 46 -5.32 -2.37 -5.70
C GLY A 46 -3.98 -1.76 -5.29
N HIS A 47 -3.93 -0.46 -4.97
CA HIS A 47 -2.71 0.25 -4.59
C HIS A 47 -3.01 1.43 -3.65
N ARG A 48 -1.97 1.92 -2.97
CA ARG A 48 -2.06 3.03 -2.01
C ARG A 48 -1.88 4.37 -2.71
N VAL A 49 -2.80 5.29 -2.52
CA VAL A 49 -2.79 6.59 -3.23
C VAL A 49 -1.89 7.64 -2.58
N THR A 50 -1.60 7.55 -1.28
CA THR A 50 -0.68 8.53 -0.64
C THR A 50 0.79 8.13 -0.81
N GLY A 51 1.05 6.83 -1.02
CA GLY A 51 2.39 6.26 -1.18
C GLY A 51 3.25 6.22 0.09
N VAL A 52 2.73 6.66 1.24
CA VAL A 52 3.56 6.85 2.44
C VAL A 52 3.84 5.57 3.21
N GLY A 53 4.93 5.53 3.98
CA GLY A 53 5.18 4.47 4.96
C GLY A 53 4.36 4.66 6.23
N TRP A 54 3.46 3.71 6.54
CA TRP A 54 2.75 3.69 7.81
C TRP A 54 3.46 2.80 8.83
N LYS A 55 3.54 3.27 10.06
CA LYS A 55 4.04 2.49 11.20
C LYS A 55 3.13 2.63 12.40
N ARG A 56 3.11 1.61 13.26
CA ARG A 56 2.44 1.69 14.55
C ARG A 56 3.15 2.72 15.43
N TRP A 57 2.37 3.61 16.04
CA TRP A 57 2.83 4.56 17.04
C TRP A 57 1.85 4.64 18.22
N PHE A 58 2.16 5.48 19.21
CA PHE A 58 1.39 5.60 20.47
C PHE A 58 -0.12 5.80 20.27
N PHE A 59 -0.51 6.53 19.23
CA PHE A 59 -1.91 6.83 18.93
C PHE A 59 -2.39 6.16 17.64
N GLY A 60 -1.73 5.09 17.21
CA GLY A 60 -2.10 4.26 16.06
C GLY A 60 -1.19 4.51 14.85
N PRO A 61 -1.71 4.34 13.62
CA PRO A 61 -0.92 4.54 12.41
C PRO A 61 -0.32 5.94 12.31
N PHE A 62 0.96 6.01 11.95
CA PHE A 62 1.71 7.24 11.84
C PHE A 62 2.66 7.17 10.65
N SER A 63 2.89 8.32 10.00
CA SER A 63 3.91 8.49 8.97
C SER A 63 4.63 9.82 9.18
N ARG A 64 5.97 9.82 9.07
CA ARG A 64 6.77 11.04 9.12
C ARG A 64 6.60 11.88 7.86
N GLU A 65 6.42 11.24 6.72
CA GLU A 65 6.23 11.88 5.42
C GLU A 65 5.00 12.80 5.41
N VAL A 66 3.95 12.42 6.14
CA VAL A 66 2.76 13.29 6.35
C VAL A 66 3.12 14.57 7.11
N LEU A 67 4.00 14.50 8.12
CA LEU A 67 4.44 15.70 8.85
C LEU A 67 5.31 16.59 7.97
N ASP A 68 6.26 15.99 7.25
CA ASP A 68 7.15 16.73 6.35
C ASP A 68 6.35 17.43 5.23
N ALA A 69 5.29 16.80 4.73
CA ALA A 69 4.37 17.38 3.77
C ALA A 69 3.54 18.54 4.37
N LEU A 70 3.04 18.40 5.60
CA LEU A 70 2.35 19.49 6.30
C LEU A 70 3.27 20.69 6.52
N ASP A 71 4.50 20.48 6.99
CA ASP A 71 5.48 21.53 7.20
C ASP A 71 5.83 22.24 5.89
N THR A 72 5.88 21.51 4.78
CA THR A 72 6.09 22.07 3.43
C THR A 72 4.90 22.92 2.98
N LEU A 73 3.67 22.46 3.21
CA LEU A 73 2.45 23.19 2.87
C LEU A 73 2.26 24.46 3.72
N VAL A 74 2.68 24.45 4.97
CA VAL A 74 2.68 25.64 5.83
C VAL A 74 3.73 26.64 5.38
N ARG A 75 4.96 26.18 5.11
CA ARG A 75 6.05 27.05 4.61
C ARG A 75 5.76 27.68 3.24
N SER A 76 4.97 27.01 2.41
CA SER A 76 4.52 27.51 1.11
C SER A 76 3.19 28.28 1.17
N GLU A 77 2.71 28.62 2.37
CA GLU A 77 1.50 29.42 2.60
C GLU A 77 0.24 28.82 1.97
N ARG A 78 0.23 27.50 1.78
CA ARG A 78 -0.93 26.75 1.27
C ARG A 78 -1.83 26.26 2.38
N LEU A 79 -1.27 26.07 3.58
CA LEU A 79 -1.97 25.81 4.83
C LEU A 79 -1.67 26.91 5.86
N TYR A 80 -2.70 27.34 6.56
CA TYR A 80 -2.59 28.10 7.80
C TYR A 80 -2.68 27.17 9.01
N VAL A 81 -1.90 27.46 10.05
CA VAL A 81 -1.96 26.75 11.33
C VAL A 81 -2.65 27.64 12.35
N ASP A 82 -3.86 27.24 12.74
CA ASP A 82 -4.54 27.83 13.90
C ASP A 82 -3.95 27.21 15.17
N ALA A 83 -3.23 28.03 15.94
CA ALA A 83 -2.57 27.65 17.19
C ALA A 83 -3.49 27.78 18.43
N GLY A 84 -4.81 27.74 18.23
CA GLY A 84 -5.78 27.66 19.31
C GLY A 84 -5.62 26.42 20.21
N PRO A 85 -6.56 26.17 21.14
CA PRO A 85 -6.47 25.07 22.11
C PRO A 85 -6.27 23.69 21.48
N GLU A 86 -6.72 23.53 20.23
CA GLU A 86 -6.41 22.40 19.37
C GLU A 86 -5.75 22.93 18.10
N VAL A 87 -4.50 22.52 17.83
CA VAL A 87 -3.81 22.90 16.60
C VAL A 87 -4.56 22.37 15.38
N ARG A 88 -4.93 23.26 14.46
CA ARG A 88 -5.70 22.92 13.25
C ARG A 88 -5.03 23.47 12.00
N TYR A 89 -5.09 22.67 10.93
CA TYR A 89 -4.67 23.08 9.60
C TYR A 89 -5.88 23.56 8.80
N ILE A 90 -5.77 24.73 8.18
CA ILE A 90 -6.81 25.36 7.34
C ILE A 90 -6.24 25.58 5.95
N ALA A 91 -6.95 25.18 4.90
CA ALA A 91 -6.54 25.42 3.53
C ALA A 91 -6.72 26.90 3.15
N LEU A 92 -5.69 27.51 2.54
CA LEU A 92 -5.67 28.93 2.18
C LEU A 92 -6.03 29.22 0.71
N GLY A 93 -6.68 28.28 0.02
CA GLY A 93 -7.11 28.48 -1.36
C GLY A 93 -7.75 27.25 -1.95
N GLU A 94 -7.97 27.26 -3.27
CA GLU A 94 -8.55 26.12 -3.96
C GLU A 94 -7.62 24.90 -3.90
N PRO A 95 -8.20 23.71 -3.66
CA PRO A 95 -7.43 22.48 -3.68
C PRO A 95 -7.02 22.13 -5.12
N PRO A 96 -5.90 21.42 -5.29
CA PRO A 96 -5.49 20.91 -6.61
C PRO A 96 -6.51 19.91 -7.15
N SER A 97 -6.53 19.74 -8.48
CA SER A 97 -7.32 18.71 -9.13
C SER A 97 -6.68 17.35 -8.91
N LEU A 98 -7.45 16.39 -8.39
CA LEU A 98 -7.04 15.00 -8.22
C LEU A 98 -7.66 14.11 -9.29
N PRO A 99 -7.06 12.95 -9.61
CA PRO A 99 -7.72 11.89 -10.36
C PRO A 99 -9.07 11.51 -9.73
N GLU A 100 -10.08 11.23 -10.56
CA GLU A 100 -11.46 11.05 -10.07
C GLU A 100 -11.64 9.82 -9.16
N ASP A 101 -10.88 8.76 -9.41
CA ASP A 101 -10.81 7.56 -8.58
C ASP A 101 -10.20 7.84 -7.19
N VAL A 102 -9.08 8.57 -7.12
CA VAL A 102 -8.44 9.02 -5.87
C VAL A 102 -9.39 9.93 -5.10
N LYS A 103 -10.01 10.88 -5.79
CA LYS A 103 -10.97 11.83 -5.22
C LYS A 103 -12.18 11.10 -4.62
N ARG A 104 -12.73 10.11 -5.32
CA ARG A 104 -13.84 9.29 -4.85
C ARG A 104 -13.52 8.58 -3.54
N VAL A 105 -12.31 8.02 -3.40
CA VAL A 105 -11.87 7.38 -2.15
C VAL A 105 -11.76 8.40 -1.02
N ILE A 106 -11.15 9.56 -1.27
CA ILE A 106 -11.02 10.61 -0.25
C ILE A 106 -12.39 11.11 0.21
N ASP A 107 -13.29 11.42 -0.73
CA ASP A 107 -14.62 11.90 -0.43
C ASP A 107 -15.44 10.84 0.35
N LYS A 108 -15.26 9.56 0.03
CA LYS A 108 -15.83 8.44 0.81
C LYS A 108 -15.32 8.44 2.24
N VAL A 109 -14.00 8.53 2.45
CA VAL A 109 -13.39 8.56 3.79
C VAL A 109 -13.89 9.75 4.61
N ILE A 110 -13.98 10.93 3.99
CA ILE A 110 -14.45 12.14 4.68
C ILE A 110 -15.93 12.00 5.07
N ARG A 111 -16.76 11.49 4.14
CA ARG A 111 -18.19 11.27 4.39
C ARG A 111 -18.42 10.29 5.53
N GLU A 112 -17.68 9.19 5.56
CA GLU A 112 -17.87 8.13 6.55
C GLU A 112 -17.21 8.49 7.89
N TYR A 113 -15.97 8.96 7.90
CA TYR A 113 -15.14 9.07 9.10
C TYR A 113 -14.79 10.52 9.49
N GLY A 114 -14.87 11.47 8.56
CA GLY A 114 -14.34 12.83 8.71
C GLY A 114 -14.87 13.57 9.94
N PHE A 115 -16.16 13.41 10.25
CA PHE A 115 -16.85 14.12 11.33
C PHE A 115 -17.14 13.25 12.56
N MET A 116 -16.69 11.99 12.59
CA MET A 116 -16.83 11.14 13.78
C MET A 116 -16.06 11.72 14.98
N PRO A 117 -16.50 11.53 16.23
CA PRO A 117 -15.69 11.87 17.40
C PRO A 117 -14.31 11.20 17.34
N LEU A 118 -13.24 11.92 17.70
CA LEU A 118 -11.86 11.44 17.53
C LEU A 118 -11.62 10.09 18.23
N LYS A 119 -12.20 9.89 19.42
CA LYS A 119 -12.14 8.62 20.15
C LYS A 119 -12.69 7.45 19.32
N MET A 120 -13.83 7.62 18.67
CA MET A 120 -14.43 6.57 17.83
C MET A 120 -13.62 6.30 16.57
N LEU A 121 -13.07 7.36 15.95
CA LEU A 121 -12.17 7.22 14.80
C LEU A 121 -10.94 6.39 15.16
N LEU A 122 -10.35 6.64 16.32
CA LEU A 122 -9.21 5.85 16.81
C LEU A 122 -9.62 4.39 17.03
N THR A 123 -10.70 4.12 17.76
CA THR A 123 -11.20 2.76 17.98
C THR A 123 -11.38 2.00 16.66
N ARG A 124 -12.04 2.60 15.66
CA ARG A 124 -12.23 1.99 14.34
C ARG A 124 -10.91 1.64 13.67
N VAL A 125 -9.96 2.56 13.65
CA VAL A 125 -8.64 2.32 13.04
C VAL A 125 -7.88 1.19 13.73
N TYR A 126 -8.01 1.06 15.04
CA TYR A 126 -7.35 -0.01 15.80
C TYR A 126 -8.01 -1.38 15.59
N GLU A 127 -9.35 -1.44 15.64
CA GLU A 127 -10.12 -2.68 15.51
C GLU A 127 -10.08 -3.22 14.07
N GLU A 128 -10.32 -2.37 13.07
CA GLU A 128 -10.50 -2.79 11.68
C GLU A 128 -9.18 -3.27 11.03
N TYR A 129 -8.05 -2.73 11.49
CA TYR A 129 -6.73 -3.05 10.93
C TYR A 129 -5.81 -3.77 11.92
N SER A 130 -6.36 -4.26 13.04
CA SER A 130 -5.63 -5.04 14.04
C SER A 130 -4.29 -4.41 14.45
N ILE A 131 -4.22 -3.07 14.52
CA ILE A 131 -2.96 -2.33 14.77
C ILE A 131 -2.36 -2.71 16.13
N GLU A 132 -3.18 -3.21 17.06
CA GLU A 132 -2.77 -3.66 18.39
C GLU A 132 -1.87 -4.90 18.39
N SER A 133 -1.82 -5.69 17.32
CA SER A 133 -0.94 -6.86 17.24
C SER A 133 0.50 -6.52 16.85
N LEU A 134 0.76 -5.31 16.37
CA LEU A 134 2.09 -4.88 15.88
C LEU A 134 2.98 -4.33 17.00
N GLY A 135 4.30 -4.47 16.91
CA GLY A 135 5.27 -3.80 17.77
C GLY A 135 5.29 -2.28 17.57
N MET A 136 5.72 -1.52 18.58
CA MET A 136 5.89 -0.06 18.44
C MET A 136 6.94 0.26 17.38
N GLY A 137 6.60 1.11 16.42
CA GLY A 137 7.47 1.45 15.29
C GLY A 137 7.45 0.44 14.13
N GLU A 138 6.77 -0.70 14.30
CA GLU A 138 6.63 -1.70 13.23
C GLU A 138 5.80 -1.14 12.07
N LYS A 139 6.16 -1.52 10.85
CA LYS A 139 5.45 -1.12 9.64
C LYS A 139 4.04 -1.71 9.65
N ILE A 140 3.06 -0.88 9.34
CA ILE A 140 1.70 -1.36 9.08
C ILE A 140 1.65 -1.70 7.60
N ALA A 141 1.63 -3.00 7.30
CA ALA A 141 1.19 -3.45 6.00
C ALA A 141 -0.34 -3.31 5.97
N PHE A 142 -0.87 -2.57 4.99
CA PHE A 142 -2.25 -2.81 4.61
C PHE A 142 -2.33 -4.24 4.10
N ASP A 143 -3.47 -4.88 4.29
CA ASP A 143 -3.69 -6.32 4.20
C ASP A 143 -3.38 -6.94 2.82
N TRP A 144 -2.67 -6.24 1.93
CA TRP A 144 -2.02 -6.69 0.71
C TRP A 144 -1.47 -8.11 0.80
N TYR A 145 -0.63 -8.42 1.80
CA TYR A 145 -0.11 -9.78 1.95
C TYR A 145 -1.26 -10.78 2.08
N ARG A 146 -2.24 -10.49 2.93
CA ARG A 146 -3.41 -11.35 3.10
C ARG A 146 -4.31 -11.38 1.88
N GLU A 147 -4.53 -10.27 1.17
CA GLU A 147 -5.29 -10.23 -0.07
C GLU A 147 -4.60 -11.06 -1.15
N ILE A 148 -3.28 -10.94 -1.29
CA ILE A 148 -2.48 -11.81 -2.17
C ILE A 148 -2.56 -13.27 -1.71
N PHE A 149 -2.50 -13.57 -0.41
CA PHE A 149 -2.69 -14.94 0.09
C PHE A 149 -4.09 -15.48 -0.18
N GLU A 150 -5.13 -14.68 -0.01
CA GLU A 150 -6.53 -15.07 -0.25
C GLU A 150 -6.76 -15.31 -1.75
N LEU A 151 -6.25 -14.42 -2.61
CA LEU A 151 -6.26 -14.60 -4.06
C LEU A 151 -5.49 -15.85 -4.48
N ALA A 152 -4.26 -16.03 -3.99
CA ALA A 152 -3.42 -17.19 -4.25
C ALA A 152 -4.02 -18.50 -3.73
N ARG A 153 -4.91 -18.46 -2.74
CA ARG A 153 -5.67 -19.66 -2.27
C ARG A 153 -6.93 -19.94 -3.09
N SER A 154 -7.35 -19.01 -3.94
CA SER A 154 -8.59 -19.10 -4.73
C SER A 154 -8.36 -19.39 -6.22
N VAL A 155 -7.10 -19.33 -6.68
CA VAL A 155 -6.73 -19.51 -8.09
C VAL A 155 -7.06 -20.89 -8.70
N ASP A 156 -7.22 -21.96 -7.90
CA ASP A 156 -7.71 -23.26 -8.39
C ASP A 156 -9.21 -23.25 -8.72
N ARG A 157 -9.96 -22.36 -8.08
CA ARG A 157 -11.44 -22.35 -8.12
C ARG A 157 -11.98 -21.34 -9.11
N ASP A 158 -11.21 -20.30 -9.40
CA ASP A 158 -11.66 -19.15 -10.15
C ASP A 158 -10.54 -18.60 -11.05
N ARG A 159 -10.84 -18.52 -12.36
CA ARG A 159 -9.94 -17.96 -13.36
C ARG A 159 -9.78 -16.45 -13.16
N ASP A 160 -10.81 -15.77 -12.65
CA ASP A 160 -10.77 -14.33 -12.41
C ASP A 160 -9.80 -14.00 -11.27
N SER A 161 -9.73 -14.85 -10.24
CA SER A 161 -8.72 -14.76 -9.17
C SER A 161 -7.28 -14.85 -9.69
N VAL A 162 -7.02 -15.65 -10.73
CA VAL A 162 -5.67 -15.73 -11.33
C VAL A 162 -5.31 -14.41 -12.00
N ILE A 163 -6.25 -13.85 -12.75
CA ILE A 163 -6.06 -12.57 -13.44
C ILE A 163 -5.85 -11.46 -12.42
N GLU A 164 -6.65 -11.43 -11.35
CA GLU A 164 -6.53 -10.44 -10.28
C GLU A 164 -5.21 -10.57 -9.51
N LEU A 165 -4.80 -11.79 -9.14
CA LEU A 165 -3.52 -12.05 -8.47
C LEU A 165 -2.35 -11.55 -9.31
N VAL A 166 -2.31 -11.94 -10.59
CA VAL A 166 -1.23 -11.58 -11.51
C VAL A 166 -1.23 -10.07 -11.77
N GLY A 167 -2.41 -9.47 -12.00
CA GLY A 167 -2.55 -8.04 -12.24
C GLY A 167 -2.07 -7.22 -11.06
N ARG A 168 -2.53 -7.54 -9.85
CA ARG A 168 -2.10 -6.89 -8.60
C ARG A 168 -0.59 -7.00 -8.41
N LEU A 169 -0.03 -8.21 -8.47
CA LEU A 169 1.42 -8.41 -8.30
C LEU A 169 2.22 -7.60 -9.33
N TYR A 170 1.78 -7.61 -10.59
CA TYR A 170 2.46 -6.86 -11.64
C TYR A 170 2.37 -5.35 -11.43
N ASP A 171 1.20 -4.82 -11.07
CA ASP A 171 0.99 -3.39 -10.90
C ASP A 171 1.80 -2.84 -9.71
N GLU A 172 1.84 -3.55 -8.58
CA GLU A 172 2.58 -3.12 -7.40
C GLU A 172 4.11 -3.29 -7.55
N TYR A 173 4.56 -4.35 -8.22
CA TYR A 173 5.98 -4.73 -8.30
C TYR A 173 6.56 -4.75 -9.71
N ARG A 174 5.98 -3.99 -10.64
CA ARG A 174 6.39 -3.95 -12.05
C ARG A 174 7.90 -3.83 -12.25
N GLU A 175 8.51 -2.85 -11.60
CA GLU A 175 9.95 -2.57 -11.73
C GLU A 175 10.81 -3.72 -11.18
N ALA A 176 10.37 -4.40 -10.12
CA ALA A 176 11.05 -5.58 -9.58
C ALA A 176 10.93 -6.78 -10.53
N PHE A 177 9.76 -6.98 -11.14
CA PHE A 177 9.57 -8.04 -12.15
C PHE A 177 10.40 -7.83 -13.41
N GLU A 178 10.67 -6.58 -13.81
CA GLU A 178 11.56 -6.28 -14.93
C GLU A 178 13.03 -6.72 -14.68
N MET A 179 13.40 -6.95 -13.41
CA MET A 179 14.72 -7.46 -13.00
C MET A 179 14.76 -9.00 -12.84
N LEU A 180 13.61 -9.67 -12.94
CA LEU A 180 13.46 -11.13 -12.83
C LEU A 180 13.32 -11.77 -14.22
N PRO A 181 13.45 -13.11 -14.33
CA PRO A 181 13.04 -13.83 -15.54
C PRO A 181 11.60 -13.49 -15.91
N LYS A 182 11.33 -13.25 -17.19
CA LYS A 182 10.04 -12.74 -17.69
C LYS A 182 8.88 -13.68 -17.38
N GLU A 183 9.17 -14.96 -17.26
CA GLU A 183 8.23 -16.04 -17.04
C GLU A 183 7.89 -16.22 -15.55
N MET A 184 8.61 -15.57 -14.63
CA MET A 184 8.47 -15.75 -13.18
C MET A 184 7.02 -15.62 -12.70
N LEU A 185 6.32 -14.58 -13.14
CA LEU A 185 4.95 -14.31 -12.72
C LEU A 185 3.96 -15.36 -13.26
N ALA A 186 4.16 -15.80 -14.51
CA ALA A 186 3.34 -16.85 -15.11
C ALA A 186 3.58 -18.21 -14.45
N LEU A 187 4.84 -18.56 -14.19
CA LEU A 187 5.21 -19.77 -13.46
C LEU A 187 4.65 -19.77 -12.04
N TYR A 188 4.72 -18.62 -11.35
CA TYR A 188 4.13 -18.46 -10.03
C TYR A 188 2.61 -18.68 -10.06
N ALA A 189 1.88 -18.15 -11.05
CA ALA A 189 0.44 -18.36 -11.17
C ALA A 189 0.08 -19.86 -11.34
N ILE A 190 0.85 -20.59 -12.15
CA ILE A 190 0.69 -22.05 -12.33
C ILE A 190 0.98 -22.78 -11.01
N ALA A 191 2.12 -22.47 -10.37
CA ALA A 191 2.50 -23.06 -9.10
C ALA A 191 1.46 -22.77 -8.00
N ALA A 192 0.93 -21.56 -7.96
CA ALA A 192 -0.08 -21.15 -6.99
C ALA A 192 -1.38 -21.94 -7.16
N GLY A 193 -1.87 -22.11 -8.40
CA GLY A 193 -3.07 -22.92 -8.68
C GLY A 193 -2.90 -24.40 -8.30
N HIS A 194 -1.71 -24.95 -8.50
CA HIS A 194 -1.40 -26.31 -8.06
C HIS A 194 -1.38 -26.41 -6.52
N LEU A 195 -0.60 -25.56 -5.86
CA LEU A 195 -0.44 -25.61 -4.41
C LEU A 195 -1.72 -25.22 -3.66
N SER A 196 -2.58 -24.35 -4.19
CA SER A 196 -3.85 -24.02 -3.55
C SER A 196 -4.77 -25.24 -3.42
N THR A 197 -4.62 -26.21 -4.33
CA THR A 197 -5.35 -27.48 -4.30
C THR A 197 -4.70 -28.49 -3.34
N TYR A 198 -3.37 -28.60 -3.36
CA TYR A 198 -2.68 -29.75 -2.75
C TYR A 198 -1.83 -29.43 -1.52
N ASP A 199 -1.28 -28.22 -1.39
CA ASP A 199 -0.42 -27.82 -0.27
C ASP A 199 -0.49 -26.30 0.00
N VAL A 200 -1.59 -25.90 0.65
CA VAL A 200 -1.84 -24.49 1.03
C VAL A 200 -0.76 -23.95 1.97
N LYS A 201 -0.10 -24.80 2.76
CA LYS A 201 1.00 -24.34 3.62
C LYS A 201 2.18 -23.91 2.76
N ARG A 202 2.59 -24.75 1.80
CA ARG A 202 3.68 -24.43 0.89
C ARG A 202 3.37 -23.24 -0.01
N LEU A 203 2.11 -23.11 -0.44
CA LEU A 203 1.61 -21.91 -1.14
C LEU A 203 1.88 -20.63 -0.34
N ASN A 204 1.59 -20.63 0.96
CA ASN A 204 1.80 -19.44 1.79
C ASN A 204 3.30 -19.14 1.96
N GLU A 205 4.15 -20.17 2.09
CA GLU A 205 5.59 -19.98 2.20
C GLU A 205 6.17 -19.34 0.92
N ILE A 206 5.86 -19.90 -0.25
CA ILE A 206 6.41 -19.41 -1.53
C ILE A 206 5.87 -18.03 -1.91
N THR A 207 4.61 -17.76 -1.60
CA THR A 207 3.99 -16.45 -1.83
C THR A 207 4.63 -15.39 -0.93
N LYS A 208 4.89 -15.73 0.34
CA LYS A 208 5.61 -14.83 1.25
C LYS A 208 7.01 -14.53 0.73
N ASP A 209 7.77 -15.56 0.37
CA ASP A 209 9.14 -15.42 -0.11
C ASP A 209 9.21 -14.58 -1.39
N LEU A 210 8.22 -14.72 -2.29
CA LEU A 210 8.07 -13.88 -3.47
C LEU A 210 7.81 -12.42 -3.10
N LEU A 211 6.82 -12.15 -2.24
CA LEU A 211 6.49 -10.79 -1.84
C LEU A 211 7.66 -10.10 -1.13
N ASP A 212 8.34 -10.79 -0.21
CA ASP A 212 9.50 -10.26 0.52
C ASP A 212 10.67 -9.95 -0.44
N LEU A 213 10.91 -10.82 -1.44
CA LEU A 213 11.91 -10.58 -2.47
C LEU A 213 11.55 -9.36 -3.33
N LEU A 214 10.30 -9.28 -3.80
CA LEU A 214 9.84 -8.18 -4.65
C LEU A 214 9.90 -6.84 -3.90
N GLU A 215 9.48 -6.79 -2.63
CA GLU A 215 9.57 -5.59 -1.81
C GLU A 215 11.02 -5.13 -1.62
N GLU A 216 11.95 -6.07 -1.42
CA GLU A 216 13.37 -5.76 -1.29
C GLU A 216 13.97 -5.25 -2.61
N MET A 217 13.67 -5.91 -3.73
CA MET A 217 14.12 -5.47 -5.06
C MET A 217 13.55 -4.10 -5.44
N ASN A 218 12.31 -3.79 -5.04
CA ASN A 218 11.68 -2.51 -5.32
C ASN A 218 12.42 -1.32 -4.66
N LYS A 219 13.24 -1.56 -3.61
CA LYS A 219 14.12 -0.53 -3.02
C LYS A 219 15.23 -0.09 -3.98
N TYR A 220 15.59 -0.94 -4.95
CA TYR A 220 16.62 -0.70 -5.95
C TYR A 220 16.05 -0.18 -7.28
N ARG A 221 14.73 0.00 -7.37
CA ARG A 221 14.02 0.35 -8.61
C ARG A 221 14.53 1.63 -9.30
N SER A 222 14.96 2.61 -8.51
CA SER A 222 15.52 3.88 -8.99
C SER A 222 17.04 3.97 -8.86
N SER A 223 17.69 2.90 -8.36
CA SER A 223 19.13 2.87 -8.17
C SER A 223 19.83 2.49 -9.47
N LYS A 224 20.96 3.16 -9.75
CA LYS A 224 21.90 2.70 -10.79
C LYS A 224 22.80 1.57 -10.28
N GLU A 225 22.73 1.26 -9.00
CA GLU A 225 23.53 0.21 -8.38
C GLU A 225 22.98 -1.16 -8.74
N PRO A 226 23.86 -2.13 -9.05
CA PRO A 226 23.43 -3.49 -9.32
C PRO A 226 22.81 -4.11 -8.07
N LEU A 227 21.83 -4.99 -8.26
CA LEU A 227 21.26 -5.76 -7.15
C LEU A 227 22.36 -6.49 -6.36
N PRO A 228 22.33 -6.41 -5.01
CA PRO A 228 23.18 -7.20 -4.13
C PRO A 228 23.19 -8.70 -4.47
N THR A 229 24.34 -9.34 -4.27
CA THR A 229 24.56 -10.75 -4.64
C THR A 229 23.64 -11.70 -3.88
N ASP A 230 23.34 -11.41 -2.62
CA ASP A 230 22.41 -12.16 -1.79
C ASP A 230 20.97 -12.11 -2.33
N ILE A 231 20.50 -10.94 -2.77
CA ILE A 231 19.18 -10.79 -3.43
C ILE A 231 19.14 -11.57 -4.73
N LYS A 232 20.19 -11.49 -5.56
CA LYS A 232 20.29 -12.27 -6.82
C LYS A 232 20.22 -13.78 -6.57
N ASN A 233 20.93 -14.26 -5.54
CA ASN A 233 20.93 -15.68 -5.19
C ASN A 233 19.54 -16.14 -4.70
N ARG A 234 18.88 -15.33 -3.87
CA ARG A 234 17.50 -15.60 -3.42
C ARG A 234 16.52 -15.64 -4.59
N ALA A 235 16.60 -14.68 -5.51
CA ALA A 235 15.79 -14.66 -6.72
C ALA A 235 15.98 -15.93 -7.57
N LYS A 236 17.23 -16.35 -7.78
CA LYS A 236 17.54 -17.57 -8.53
C LYS A 236 16.98 -18.84 -7.87
N ASN A 237 17.13 -18.95 -6.55
CA ASN A 237 16.64 -20.09 -5.79
C ASN A 237 15.11 -20.16 -5.85
N LEU A 238 14.44 -19.04 -5.59
CA LEU A 238 12.99 -18.95 -5.63
C LEU A 238 12.44 -19.24 -7.04
N TYR A 239 13.08 -18.72 -8.09
CA TYR A 239 12.71 -19.04 -9.48
C TYR A 239 12.80 -20.54 -9.76
N THR A 240 13.89 -21.19 -9.34
CA THR A 240 14.09 -22.63 -9.53
C THR A 240 13.02 -23.43 -8.82
N GLU A 241 12.67 -23.02 -7.60
CA GLU A 241 11.62 -23.65 -6.82
C GLU A 241 10.25 -23.53 -7.47
N ILE A 242 9.84 -22.30 -7.84
CA ILE A 242 8.56 -22.04 -8.53
C ILE A 242 8.49 -22.83 -9.85
N LEU A 243 9.59 -22.88 -10.62
CA LEU A 243 9.66 -23.64 -11.86
C LEU A 243 9.41 -25.14 -11.63
N ASN A 244 10.01 -25.72 -10.59
CA ASN A 244 9.82 -27.14 -10.28
C ASN A 244 8.36 -27.45 -9.91
N ILE A 245 7.74 -26.61 -9.07
CA ILE A 245 6.33 -26.78 -8.68
C ILE A 245 5.41 -26.61 -9.90
N ALA A 246 5.67 -25.63 -10.76
CA ALA A 246 4.91 -25.44 -11.99
C ALA A 246 5.08 -26.63 -12.97
N ALA A 247 6.28 -27.22 -13.03
CA ALA A 247 6.53 -28.40 -13.85
C ALA A 247 5.82 -29.65 -13.32
N GLU A 248 5.70 -29.79 -12.00
CA GLU A 248 4.90 -30.84 -11.35
C GLU A 248 3.41 -30.67 -11.68
N ALA A 249 2.90 -29.44 -11.60
CA ALA A 249 1.52 -29.09 -11.92
C ALA A 249 1.10 -29.46 -13.35
N ILE A 250 2.02 -29.33 -14.32
CA ILE A 250 1.76 -29.67 -15.72
C ILE A 250 1.74 -31.19 -15.94
N ARG A 251 2.39 -31.96 -15.06
CA ARG A 251 2.48 -33.43 -15.16
C ARG A 251 1.32 -34.15 -14.45
N SER A 252 0.69 -33.51 -13.46
CA SER A 252 -0.47 -34.00 -12.71
C SER A 252 -1.78 -33.79 -13.49
#